data_AF-A4WV76-F1
#
_entry.id   AF-A4WV76-F1
#
_cell.length_a   1.000
_cell.length_b   1.000
_cell.length_c   1.000
_cell.angle_alpha   90.00
_cell.angle_beta   90.00
_cell.angle_gamma   90.00
#
_symmetry.space_group_name_H-M   'P 1'
#
loop_
_entity.id
_entity.type
_entity.pdbx_description
1 polymer ?
#
loop_
_entity_poly.entity_id
_entity_poly.type
_entity_poly.pdbx_seq_one_letter_code
_entity_poly.pdbx_strand_id
1 'polypeptide(L)'
;MDTDVQTYATSHSHEQGYAGRILFRSKRGDQLKCLVWDKTGLVLIYKKLEGTGFHRLKPADGVIRLSPAPFSALVEGLDWRAVRAEVEAARARLERRLSQMRRDTFGSKSEKLDPVQRNLPFEE
;
A
#
# COMPACT_ATOMS: atom_id res chain seq x y z
N MET A 1 15.27 -22.02 13.96
CA MET A 1 14.87 -20.92 13.04
C MET A 1 13.46 -20.50 13.43
N ASP A 2 13.33 -19.35 14.11
CA ASP A 2 12.07 -18.86 14.68
C ASP A 2 11.60 -17.63 13.86
N THR A 3 11.21 -17.88 12.60
CA THR A 3 10.70 -16.85 11.68
C THR A 3 9.19 -16.85 11.77
N ASP A 4 8.58 -15.71 12.12
CA ASP A 4 7.13 -15.54 11.96
C ASP A 4 6.88 -15.31 10.46
N VAL A 5 6.33 -16.32 9.78
CA VAL A 5 6.02 -16.24 8.35
C VAL A 5 4.74 -15.44 8.21
N GLN A 6 4.88 -14.16 7.92
CA GLN A 6 3.75 -13.33 7.50
C GLN A 6 4.03 -12.91 6.07
N THR A 7 3.16 -13.27 5.15
CA THR A 7 3.34 -12.98 3.72
C THR A 7 2.69 -11.64 3.40
N TYR A 8 3.33 -10.84 2.57
CA TYR A 8 2.81 -9.55 2.13
C TYR A 8 2.84 -9.50 0.62
N ALA A 9 1.94 -8.71 0.04
CA ALA A 9 1.93 -8.45 -1.38
C ALA A 9 1.64 -6.96 -1.58
N THR A 10 2.61 -6.22 -2.11
CA THR A 10 2.37 -4.84 -2.57
C THR A 10 1.77 -4.92 -3.98
N SER A 11 0.51 -4.53 -4.14
CA SER A 11 -0.10 -4.39 -5.47
C SER A 11 0.31 -3.07 -6.10
N HIS A 12 1.11 -3.14 -7.17
CA HIS A 12 1.28 -2.03 -8.10
C HIS A 12 0.46 -2.30 -9.36
N SER A 13 -0.01 -1.22 -9.99
CA SER A 13 -0.93 -1.19 -11.13
C SER A 13 -0.48 -2.08 -12.30
N HIS A 14 -1.47 -2.58 -13.03
CA HIS A 14 -1.42 -3.62 -14.06
C HIS A 14 -0.54 -3.31 -15.31
N GLU A 15 0.10 -2.15 -15.37
CA GLU A 15 0.79 -1.63 -16.56
C GLU A 15 2.33 -1.72 -16.49
N GLN A 16 2.89 -2.06 -15.33
CA GLN A 16 4.33 -2.31 -15.20
C GLN A 16 4.58 -3.65 -14.50
N GLY A 17 5.19 -4.57 -15.24
CA GLY A 17 5.34 -5.99 -14.92
C GLY A 17 5.69 -6.32 -13.45
N TYR A 18 4.94 -7.30 -12.94
CA TYR A 18 5.14 -8.13 -11.75
C TYR A 18 6.43 -7.89 -10.96
N ALA A 19 6.29 -7.27 -9.79
CA ALA A 19 7.19 -7.46 -8.67
C ALA A 19 6.35 -7.62 -7.40
N GLY A 20 5.76 -8.80 -7.22
CA GLY A 20 5.23 -9.18 -5.91
C GLY A 20 6.38 -9.19 -4.90
N ARG A 21 6.24 -8.44 -3.81
CA ARG A 21 7.24 -8.36 -2.74
C ARG A 21 6.70 -9.06 -1.50
N ILE A 22 7.39 -10.10 -1.05
CA ILE A 22 7.05 -10.81 0.19
C ILE A 22 7.97 -10.29 1.29
N LEU A 23 7.41 -9.83 2.41
CA LEU A 23 8.18 -9.45 3.59
C LEU A 23 8.13 -10.59 4.61
N PHE A 24 9.12 -10.72 5.48
CA PHE A 24 9.11 -11.60 6.63
C PHE A 24 9.67 -10.83 7.81
N ARG A 25 9.13 -11.08 9.01
CA ARG A 25 9.60 -10.44 10.25
C ARG A 25 10.20 -11.50 11.17
N SER A 26 11.28 -11.19 11.87
CA SER A 26 11.76 -12.08 12.94
C SER A 26 10.73 -12.13 14.07
N LYS A 27 10.72 -13.24 14.82
CA LYS A 27 9.93 -13.37 16.05
C LYS A 27 10.27 -12.28 17.07
N ARG A 28 11.56 -11.98 17.23
CA ARG A 28 12.08 -10.86 18.07
C ARG A 28 11.61 -9.50 17.56
N GLY A 29 11.44 -9.36 16.25
CA GLY A 29 10.84 -8.17 15.64
C GLY A 29 11.78 -7.05 15.26
N ASP A 30 13.07 -7.26 15.45
CA ASP A 30 14.14 -6.35 15.10
C ASP A 30 14.61 -6.51 13.65
N GLN A 31 14.12 -7.52 12.93
CA GLN A 31 14.58 -7.87 11.58
C GLN A 31 13.42 -8.03 10.61
N LEU A 32 13.68 -7.59 9.38
CA LEU A 32 12.78 -7.67 8.24
C LEU A 32 13.55 -8.18 7.02
N LYS A 33 12.98 -9.18 6.36
CA LYS A 33 13.49 -9.76 5.11
C LYS A 33 12.49 -9.48 4.00
N CYS A 34 12.90 -8.92 2.88
CA CYS A 34 12.04 -8.66 1.72
C CYS A 34 12.55 -9.44 0.52
N LEU A 35 11.73 -10.34 0.00
CA LEU A 35 11.99 -11.09 -1.22
C LEU A 35 11.27 -10.41 -2.38
N VAL A 36 12.02 -10.06 -3.43
CA VAL A 36 11.55 -9.28 -4.58
C VAL A 36 12.06 -9.91 -5.86
N TRP A 37 11.22 -10.03 -6.89
CA TRP A 37 11.69 -10.30 -8.25
C TRP A 37 11.89 -8.98 -8.98
N ASP A 38 13.10 -8.71 -9.47
CA ASP A 38 13.45 -7.44 -10.12
C ASP A 38 13.35 -7.49 -11.65
N LYS A 39 12.67 -8.53 -12.18
CA LYS A 39 12.58 -8.93 -13.60
C LYS A 39 13.77 -9.75 -14.09
N THR A 40 14.95 -9.59 -13.50
CA THR A 40 16.17 -10.33 -13.88
C THR A 40 16.46 -11.48 -12.94
N GLY A 41 16.06 -11.36 -11.68
CA GLY A 41 16.33 -12.35 -10.66
C GLY A 41 15.61 -12.07 -9.35
N LEU A 42 15.85 -12.97 -8.41
CA LEU A 42 15.33 -12.90 -7.06
C LEU A 42 16.32 -12.15 -6.16
N VAL A 43 15.85 -11.09 -5.52
CA VAL A 43 16.63 -10.25 -4.60
C VAL A 43 16.09 -10.42 -3.18
N LEU A 44 17.00 -10.65 -2.23
CA LEU A 44 16.71 -10.63 -0.80
C LEU A 44 17.28 -9.36 -0.18
N ILE A 45 16.40 -8.51 0.32
CA ILE A 45 16.78 -7.33 1.12
C ILE A 45 16.63 -7.70 2.60
N TYR A 46 17.69 -7.50 3.38
CA TYR A 46 17.68 -7.71 4.82
C TYR A 46 17.86 -6.37 5.54
N LYS A 47 16.95 -6.06 6.46
CA LYS A 47 17.03 -4.86 7.31
C LYS A 47 16.89 -5.25 8.77
N LYS A 48 17.78 -4.70 9.60
CA LYS A 48 17.72 -4.79 11.06
C LYS A 48 17.60 -3.38 11.61
N LEU A 49 16.77 -3.21 12.64
CA LEU A 49 16.68 -1.95 13.39
C LEU A 49 17.48 -2.09 14.69
N GLU A 50 18.23 -1.05 15.03
CA GLU A 50 18.96 -0.95 16.30
C GLU A 50 18.10 -0.18 17.30
N GLY A 51 17.83 -0.78 18.47
CA GLY A 51 17.08 -0.15 19.56
C GLY A 51 15.55 -0.37 19.53
N THR A 52 14.87 -0.11 18.42
CA THR A 52 13.42 -0.36 18.27
C THR A 52 13.13 -1.54 17.35
N GLY A 53 11.98 -2.19 17.54
CA GLY A 53 11.51 -3.26 16.67
C GLY A 53 10.49 -2.76 15.66
N PHE A 54 10.36 -3.47 14.53
CA PHE A 54 9.29 -3.24 13.57
C PHE A 54 7.92 -3.44 14.23
N HIS A 55 6.99 -2.51 14.00
CA HIS A 55 5.62 -2.61 14.48
C HIS A 55 4.96 -3.91 14.01
N ARG A 56 4.25 -4.58 14.94
CA ARG A 56 3.68 -5.90 14.68
C ARG A 56 2.61 -5.82 13.62
N LEU A 57 2.72 -6.69 12.64
CA LEU A 57 1.70 -6.95 11.65
C LEU A 57 0.89 -8.13 12.21
N LYS A 58 -0.43 -7.96 12.33
CA LYS A 58 -1.35 -9.06 12.69
C LYS A 58 -2.32 -9.17 11.52
N PRO A 59 -2.04 -10.00 10.52
CA PRO A 59 -3.02 -10.30 9.48
C PRO A 59 -4.20 -11.02 10.11
N ALA A 60 -5.43 -10.66 9.75
CA ALA A 60 -6.59 -11.51 10.03
C ALA A 60 -6.57 -12.76 9.12
N ASP A 61 -6.17 -12.58 7.85
CA ASP A 61 -6.26 -13.59 6.78
C ASP A 61 -4.90 -13.98 6.16
N GLY A 62 -3.81 -13.83 6.91
CA GLY A 62 -2.47 -14.28 6.48
C GLY A 62 -1.72 -13.37 5.48
N VAL A 63 -2.37 -12.43 4.79
CA VAL A 63 -1.73 -11.47 3.87
C VAL A 63 -2.21 -10.03 4.08
N ILE A 64 -1.27 -9.08 4.20
CA ILE A 64 -1.59 -7.65 4.23
C ILE A 64 -1.07 -6.99 2.94
N ARG A 65 -1.97 -6.31 2.20
CA ARG A 65 -1.58 -5.42 1.09
C ARG A 65 -1.21 -4.05 1.64
N LEU A 66 -0.02 -3.55 1.30
CA LEU A 66 0.45 -2.21 1.68
C LEU A 66 0.59 -1.34 0.44
N SER A 67 0.07 -0.11 0.53
CA SER A 67 0.40 0.96 -0.41
C SER A 67 1.79 1.54 -0.12
N PRO A 68 2.36 2.37 -1.01
CA PRO A 68 3.74 2.84 -0.87
C PRO A 68 4.05 3.56 0.45
N ALA A 69 3.14 4.42 0.95
CA ALA A 69 3.39 5.20 2.16
C ALA A 69 3.44 4.35 3.45
N PRO A 70 2.44 3.49 3.77
CA PRO A 70 2.54 2.54 4.87
C PRO A 70 3.70 1.55 4.73
N PHE A 71 4.08 1.20 3.50
CA PHE A 71 5.27 0.38 3.27
C PHE A 71 6.56 1.10 3.66
N SER A 72 6.76 2.35 3.25
CA SER A 72 7.94 3.15 3.64
C SER A 72 8.03 3.28 5.15
N ALA A 73 6.91 3.64 5.78
CA ALA A 73 6.81 3.75 7.23
C ALA A 73 7.21 2.43 7.93
N LEU A 74 6.72 1.29 7.44
CA LEU A 74 7.10 -0.01 7.97
C LEU A 74 8.61 -0.27 7.84
N VAL A 75 9.19 -0.04 6.66
CA VAL A 75 10.62 -0.30 6.43
C VAL A 75 11.49 0.63 7.28
N GLU A 76 11.02 1.82 7.60
CA GLU A 76 11.69 2.76 8.52
C GLU A 76 11.50 2.42 10.01
N GLY A 77 10.62 1.47 10.33
CA GLY A 77 10.30 1.10 11.72
C GLY A 77 9.25 2.00 12.38
N LEU A 78 8.58 2.86 11.60
CA LEU A 78 7.49 3.71 12.06
C LEU A 78 6.17 2.93 12.16
N ASP A 79 5.18 3.50 12.85
CA ASP A 79 3.84 2.93 12.93
C ASP A 79 3.10 3.07 11.58
N TRP A 80 3.26 2.07 10.73
CA TRP A 80 2.59 1.98 9.44
C TRP A 80 1.06 1.95 9.54
N ARG A 81 0.46 1.58 10.69
CA ARG A 81 -0.99 1.56 10.86
C ARG A 81 -1.56 2.96 10.96
N ALA A 82 -0.86 3.82 11.70
CA ALA A 82 -1.19 5.24 11.77
C ALA A 82 -1.09 5.90 10.39
N VAL A 83 -0.02 5.60 9.64
CA VAL A 83 0.15 6.10 8.27
C VAL A 83 -0.95 5.59 7.33
N ARG A 84 -1.34 4.31 7.43
CA ARG A 84 -2.46 3.76 6.67
C ARG A 84 -3.75 4.51 6.99
N ALA A 85 -4.07 4.68 8.27
CA ALA A 85 -5.29 5.35 8.68
C ALA A 85 -5.37 6.78 8.14
N GLU A 86 -4.25 7.53 8.17
CA GLU A 86 -4.22 8.89 7.64
C GLU A 86 -4.38 8.92 6.11
N VAL A 87 -3.74 7.99 5.38
CA VAL A 87 -3.90 7.89 3.92
C VAL A 87 -5.34 7.60 3.52
N GLU A 88 -5.99 6.66 4.21
CA GLU A 88 -7.41 6.33 3.98
C GLU A 88 -8.32 7.52 4.31
N ALA A 89 -8.06 8.22 5.42
CA ALA A 89 -8.82 9.42 5.80
C ALA A 89 -8.65 10.55 4.78
N ALA A 90 -7.42 10.81 4.34
CA ALA A 90 -7.12 11.81 3.32
C ALA A 90 -7.81 11.49 1.99
N ARG A 91 -7.79 10.21 1.58
CA ARG A 91 -8.51 9.75 0.38
C ARG A 91 -10.02 9.98 0.51
N ALA A 92 -10.63 9.62 1.64
CA ALA A 92 -12.05 9.85 1.87
C ALA A 92 -12.41 11.35 1.92
N ARG A 93 -11.51 12.22 2.41
CA ARG A 93 -11.69 13.68 2.33
C ARG A 93 -11.64 14.17 0.89
N LEU A 94 -10.69 13.68 0.10
CA LEU A 94 -10.56 14.03 -1.32
C LEU A 94 -11.77 13.57 -2.11
N GLU A 95 -12.22 12.33 -1.94
CA GLU A 95 -13.39 11.80 -2.63
C GLU A 95 -14.66 12.60 -2.31
N ARG A 96 -14.84 13.01 -1.05
CA ARG A 96 -15.92 13.93 -0.67
C ARG A 96 -15.80 15.28 -1.36
N ARG A 97 -14.61 15.88 -1.37
CA ARG A 97 -14.37 17.18 -2.02
C ARG A 97 -14.59 17.11 -3.53
N LEU A 98 -14.09 16.07 -4.18
CA LEU A 98 -14.31 15.83 -5.61
C LEU A 98 -15.79 15.63 -5.92
N SER A 99 -16.52 14.91 -5.07
CA SER A 99 -17.97 14.74 -5.23
C SER A 99 -18.71 16.07 -5.09
N GLN A 100 -18.31 16.92 -4.14
CA GLN A 100 -18.85 18.27 -4.01
C GLN A 100 -18.58 19.10 -5.28
N MET A 101 -17.33 19.17 -5.70
CA MET A 101 -16.93 19.95 -6.89
C MET A 101 -17.66 19.46 -8.15
N ARG A 102 -17.81 18.15 -8.34
CA ARG A 102 -18.57 17.60 -9.48
C ARG A 102 -20.02 18.05 -9.47
N ARG A 103 -20.66 18.06 -8.29
CA ARG A 103 -22.05 18.56 -8.15
C ARG A 103 -22.14 20.05 -8.47
N ASP A 104 -21.18 20.84 -8.00
CA ASP A 104 -21.15 22.29 -8.23
C ASP A 104 -20.89 22.64 -9.71
N THR A 105 -19.99 21.89 -10.37
CA THR A 105 -19.60 22.15 -11.77
C THR A 105 -20.59 21.61 -12.80
N PHE A 106 -21.13 20.40 -12.59
CA PHE A 106 -21.92 19.68 -13.60
C PHE A 106 -23.37 19.39 -13.18
N GLY A 107 -23.77 19.79 -11.97
CA GLY A 107 -25.09 19.52 -11.41
C GLY A 107 -25.30 18.06 -10.99
N SER A 108 -26.43 17.77 -10.35
CA SER A 108 -26.72 16.45 -9.75
C SER A 108 -26.82 15.29 -10.76
N LYS A 109 -26.90 15.55 -12.08
CA LYS A 109 -26.95 14.50 -13.11
C LYS A 109 -25.57 13.89 -13.42
N SER A 110 -24.47 14.56 -13.06
CA SER A 110 -23.09 14.12 -13.34
C SER A 110 -22.64 12.91 -12.52
N GLU A 111 -23.26 12.65 -11.36
CA GLU A 111 -22.94 11.49 -10.51
C GLU A 111 -23.32 10.14 -11.16
N LYS A 112 -24.18 10.13 -12.17
CA LYS A 112 -24.64 8.91 -12.87
C LYS A 112 -23.68 8.38 -13.93
N LEU A 113 -22.59 9.09 -14.21
CA LEU A 113 -21.56 8.63 -15.13
C LEU A 113 -20.79 7.46 -14.50
N ASP A 114 -20.72 6.35 -15.23
CA ASP A 114 -19.99 5.15 -14.83
C ASP A 114 -18.51 5.51 -14.53
N PRO A 115 -17.86 4.93 -13.50
CA PRO A 115 -16.45 5.17 -13.20
C PRO A 115 -15.51 5.04 -14.40
N VAL A 116 -15.82 4.21 -15.39
CA VAL A 116 -15.05 4.07 -16.64
C VAL A 116 -15.19 5.32 -17.53
N GLN A 117 -16.33 6.00 -17.48
CA GLN A 117 -16.59 7.25 -18.23
C GLN A 117 -15.93 8.48 -17.59
N ARG A 118 -15.27 8.35 -16.44
CA ARG A 118 -14.60 9.47 -15.74
C ARG A 118 -13.24 9.84 -16.35
N ASN A 119 -12.66 8.94 -17.14
CA ASN A 119 -11.44 9.17 -17.92
C ASN A 119 -11.80 9.17 -19.42
N LEU A 120 -12.67 10.08 -19.84
CA LEU A 120 -12.79 10.38 -21.26
C LEU A 120 -11.44 10.96 -21.72
N PRO A 121 -10.79 10.41 -22.76
CA PRO A 121 -9.67 11.10 -23.36
C PRO A 121 -10.17 12.49 -23.79
N PHE A 122 -9.38 13.52 -23.50
CA PHE A 122 -9.58 14.79 -24.17
C PHE A 122 -9.22 14.51 -25.64
N GLU A 123 -10.23 14.32 -26.48
CA GLU A 123 -10.04 14.38 -27.93
C GLU A 123 -9.55 15.81 -28.28
N GLU A 124 -8.64 15.85 -29.25
CA GLU A 124 -7.60 16.86 -29.58
C GLU A 124 -7.88 18.35 -29.32
#